data_AF-A0A8T1X8H7-F1
#
_entry.id   AF-A0A8T1X8H7-F1
#
_cell.length_a   1.000
_cell.length_b   1.000
_cell.length_c   1.000
_cell.angle_alpha   90.00
_cell.angle_beta   90.00
_cell.angle_gamma   90.00
#
_symmetry.space_group_name_H-M   'P 1'
#
loop_
_entity.id
_entity.type
_entity.pdbx_description
1 polymer ?
#
loop_
_entity_poly.entity_id
_entity_poly.type
_entity_poly.pdbx_seq_one_letter_code
_entity_poly.pdbx_strand_id
1 'polypeptide(L)'
;MEGLTGDLLKAHKNYKYFEKFVAKDESYRLNDWLKQELPTYNVWVILGLDDIPALTVKQTEEFQTYSKYVKLFDDDVLRWKNTPYRVPTTIARDASTVEMMAKTEIWAKSKQSPEFVKKMLGLDKLSGAALLKHDDYKYYQDFLMLSNRREA
;
A
#
# COMPACT_ATOMS: atom_id res chain seq x y z
N MET A 1 -22.11 -26.24 1.60
CA MET A 1 -20.70 -26.45 2.02
C MET A 1 -20.61 -26.78 3.50
N GLU A 2 -21.73 -26.92 4.22
CA GLU A 2 -21.71 -27.34 5.63
C GLU A 2 -20.94 -28.64 5.81
N GLY A 3 -20.00 -28.64 6.73
CA GLY A 3 -19.18 -29.80 7.09
C GLY A 3 -17.95 -30.07 6.21
N LEU A 4 -17.68 -29.27 5.17
CA LEU A 4 -16.45 -29.41 4.36
C LEU A 4 -15.35 -28.45 4.86
N THR A 5 -14.16 -28.99 5.13
CA THR A 5 -12.99 -28.20 5.59
C THR A 5 -11.73 -28.52 4.78
N GLY A 6 -10.76 -27.60 4.77
CA GLY A 6 -9.44 -27.84 4.16
C GLY A 6 -9.50 -28.22 2.68
N ASP A 7 -8.80 -29.29 2.31
CA ASP A 7 -8.68 -29.73 0.91
C ASP A 7 -10.01 -30.23 0.32
N LEU A 8 -10.93 -30.75 1.16
CA LEU A 8 -12.28 -31.15 0.75
C LEU A 8 -13.16 -29.96 0.37
N LEU A 9 -12.95 -28.81 1.02
CA LEU A 9 -13.62 -27.57 0.65
C LEU A 9 -13.08 -27.04 -0.68
N LYS A 10 -11.75 -27.09 -0.89
CA LYS A 10 -11.08 -26.64 -2.13
C LYS A 10 -11.44 -27.47 -3.35
N ALA A 11 -11.61 -28.79 -3.18
CA ALA A 11 -12.00 -29.69 -4.27
C ALA A 11 -13.49 -29.58 -4.67
N HIS A 12 -14.30 -28.87 -3.88
CA HIS A 12 -15.74 -28.81 -4.11
C HIS A 12 -16.08 -27.93 -5.33
N LYS A 13 -17.00 -28.39 -6.19
CA LYS A 13 -17.42 -27.67 -7.42
C LYS A 13 -17.89 -26.23 -7.22
N ASN A 14 -18.39 -25.91 -6.01
CA ASN A 14 -18.86 -24.56 -5.66
C ASN A 14 -17.78 -23.68 -5.05
N TYR A 15 -16.59 -24.20 -4.76
CA TYR A 15 -15.46 -23.45 -4.18
C TYR A 15 -15.08 -22.24 -5.06
N LYS A 16 -15.11 -22.40 -6.38
CA LYS A 16 -14.93 -21.30 -7.35
C LYS A 16 -15.91 -20.12 -7.18
N TYR A 17 -17.13 -20.36 -6.69
CA TYR A 17 -18.10 -19.30 -6.43
C TYR A 17 -17.81 -18.59 -5.10
N PHE A 18 -17.30 -19.33 -4.10
CA PHE A 18 -16.79 -18.75 -2.86
C PHE A 18 -15.56 -17.88 -3.12
N GLU A 19 -14.59 -18.34 -3.92
CA GLU A 19 -13.42 -17.53 -4.32
C GLU A 19 -13.86 -16.26 -5.06
N LYS A 20 -14.81 -16.37 -5.99
CA LYS A 20 -15.39 -15.20 -6.68
C LYS A 20 -16.10 -14.24 -5.72
N PHE A 21 -16.81 -14.76 -4.72
CA PHE A 21 -17.47 -13.94 -3.72
C PHE A 21 -16.45 -13.20 -2.85
N VAL A 22 -15.43 -13.88 -2.33
CA VAL A 22 -14.34 -13.28 -1.54
C VAL A 22 -13.59 -12.21 -2.34
N ALA A 23 -13.23 -12.50 -3.61
CA ALA A 23 -12.57 -11.52 -4.48
C ALA A 23 -13.44 -10.28 -4.74
N LYS A 24 -14.76 -10.48 -4.85
CA LYS A 24 -15.73 -9.40 -5.06
C LYS A 24 -15.89 -8.55 -3.79
N ASP A 25 -15.93 -9.18 -2.62
CA ASP A 25 -15.97 -8.51 -1.33
C ASP A 25 -14.72 -7.64 -1.10
N GLU A 26 -13.53 -8.20 -1.33
CA GLU A 26 -12.27 -7.46 -1.23
C GLU A 26 -12.26 -6.26 -2.20
N SER A 27 -12.71 -6.48 -3.44
CA SER A 27 -12.80 -5.40 -4.44
C SER A 27 -13.77 -4.29 -4.01
N TYR A 28 -14.91 -4.64 -3.40
CA TYR A 28 -15.84 -3.64 -2.89
C TYR A 28 -15.23 -2.84 -1.75
N ARG A 29 -14.57 -3.51 -0.81
CA ARG A 29 -13.89 -2.85 0.32
C ARG A 29 -12.81 -1.86 -0.16
N LEU A 30 -11.94 -2.28 -1.08
CA LEU A 30 -10.90 -1.41 -1.64
C LEU A 30 -11.48 -0.17 -2.35
N ASN A 31 -12.54 -0.38 -3.15
CA ASN A 31 -13.20 0.73 -3.85
C ASN A 31 -13.96 1.65 -2.90
N ASP A 32 -14.52 1.12 -1.82
CA ASP A 32 -15.21 1.91 -0.81
C ASP A 32 -14.25 2.84 -0.07
N TRP A 33 -13.09 2.32 0.37
CA TRP A 33 -12.02 3.14 0.94
C TRP A 33 -11.53 4.23 -0.03
N LEU A 34 -11.38 3.89 -1.32
CA LEU A 34 -10.97 4.86 -2.33
C LEU A 34 -12.02 5.96 -2.56
N LYS A 35 -13.32 5.60 -2.56
CA LYS A 35 -14.43 6.56 -2.70
C LYS A 35 -14.54 7.49 -1.50
N GLN A 36 -14.25 6.97 -0.31
CA GLN A 36 -14.16 7.76 0.93
C GLN A 36 -12.85 8.56 1.02
N GLU A 37 -11.98 8.43 0.01
CA GLU A 37 -10.68 9.10 -0.07
C GLU A 37 -9.78 8.82 1.13
N LEU A 38 -9.87 7.61 1.70
CA LEU A 38 -9.08 7.23 2.87
C LEU A 38 -7.58 7.22 2.52
N PRO A 39 -6.75 7.97 3.25
CA PRO A 39 -5.30 7.86 3.13
C PRO A 39 -4.82 6.45 3.48
N THR A 40 -3.66 6.05 2.96
CA THR A 40 -3.12 4.70 3.21
C THR A 40 -2.93 4.41 4.70
N TYR A 41 -2.51 5.40 5.49
CA TYR A 41 -2.27 5.22 6.93
C TYR A 41 -3.58 4.94 7.70
N ASN A 42 -4.72 5.50 7.29
CA ASN A 42 -6.02 5.15 7.86
C ASN A 42 -6.34 3.69 7.58
N VAL A 43 -6.10 3.20 6.37
CA VAL A 43 -6.34 1.80 6.01
C VAL A 43 -5.40 0.85 6.76
N TRP A 44 -4.15 1.26 7.02
CA TRP A 44 -3.22 0.53 7.89
C TRP A 44 -3.81 0.31 9.29
N VAL A 45 -4.33 1.38 9.90
CA VAL A 45 -4.96 1.34 11.24
C VAL A 45 -6.28 0.55 11.22
N ILE A 46 -7.14 0.74 10.22
CA ILE A 46 -8.42 0.00 10.07
C ILE A 46 -8.18 -1.51 9.98
N LEU A 47 -7.08 -1.91 9.36
CA LEU A 47 -6.66 -3.30 9.23
C LEU A 47 -5.95 -3.85 10.49
N GLY A 48 -5.80 -3.03 11.54
CA GLY A 48 -5.15 -3.43 12.79
C GLY A 48 -3.65 -3.71 12.66
N LEU A 49 -3.00 -3.21 11.60
CA LEU A 49 -1.61 -3.55 11.30
C LEU A 49 -0.61 -2.91 12.27
N ASP A 50 -1.01 -1.86 13.00
CA ASP A 50 -0.16 -1.17 13.96
C ASP A 50 0.09 -1.99 15.24
N ASP A 51 -0.84 -2.91 15.56
CA ASP A 51 -0.73 -3.82 16.71
C ASP A 51 0.10 -5.08 16.39
N ILE A 52 0.54 -5.24 15.13
CA ILE A 52 1.28 -6.42 14.67
C ILE A 52 2.78 -6.12 14.63
N PRO A 53 3.64 -6.99 15.20
CA PRO A 53 5.09 -6.79 15.14
C PRO A 53 5.62 -6.62 13.71
N ALA A 54 6.53 -5.66 13.52
CA ALA A 54 7.10 -5.33 12.20
C ALA A 54 7.74 -6.53 11.46
N LEU A 55 8.22 -7.53 12.20
CA LEU A 55 8.82 -8.75 11.65
C LEU A 55 7.80 -9.71 11.03
N THR A 56 6.54 -9.67 11.49
CA THR A 56 5.49 -10.61 11.11
C THR A 56 4.36 -9.94 10.32
N VAL A 57 4.19 -8.62 10.43
CA VAL A 57 3.09 -7.87 9.77
C VAL A 57 2.97 -8.18 8.28
N LYS A 58 4.09 -8.36 7.58
CA LYS A 58 4.09 -8.62 6.12
C LYS A 58 3.58 -10.01 5.73
N GLN A 59 3.41 -10.91 6.69
CA GLN A 59 2.97 -12.29 6.46
C GLN A 59 1.44 -12.43 6.56
N THR A 60 0.73 -11.40 7.03
CA THR A 60 -0.70 -11.45 7.29
C THR A 60 -1.53 -11.21 6.02
N GLU A 61 -2.78 -11.66 6.02
CA GLU A 61 -3.71 -11.41 4.91
C GLU A 61 -4.10 -9.93 4.86
N GLU A 62 -4.22 -9.28 6.02
CA GLU A 62 -4.48 -7.85 6.17
C GLU A 62 -3.42 -7.02 5.47
N PHE A 63 -2.14 -7.40 5.61
CA PHE A 63 -1.05 -6.72 4.90
C PHE A 63 -1.15 -6.88 3.38
N GLN A 64 -1.62 -8.04 2.89
CA GLN A 64 -1.85 -8.23 1.46
C GLN A 64 -2.98 -7.33 0.95
N THR A 65 -4.08 -7.20 1.71
CA THR A 65 -5.13 -6.22 1.41
C THR A 65 -4.58 -4.79 1.42
N TYR A 66 -3.79 -4.41 2.44
CA TYR A 66 -3.16 -3.09 2.51
C TYR A 66 -2.29 -2.82 1.27
N SER A 67 -1.45 -3.79 0.87
CA SER A 67 -0.60 -3.64 -0.32
C SER A 67 -1.41 -3.45 -1.60
N LYS A 68 -2.55 -4.12 -1.76
CA LYS A 68 -3.47 -3.91 -2.88
C LYS A 68 -4.08 -2.52 -2.84
N TYR A 69 -4.45 -2.04 -1.64
CA TYR A 69 -5.00 -0.69 -1.46
C TYR A 69 -3.99 0.41 -1.80
N VAL A 70 -2.75 0.30 -1.31
CA VAL A 70 -1.66 1.26 -1.64
C VAL A 70 -1.52 1.39 -3.15
N LYS A 71 -1.47 0.26 -3.87
CA LYS A 71 -1.38 0.28 -5.33
C LYS A 71 -2.60 0.95 -5.98
N LEU A 72 -3.81 0.60 -5.56
CA LEU A 72 -5.04 1.21 -6.08
C LEU A 72 -5.09 2.72 -5.84
N PHE A 73 -4.70 3.15 -4.64
CA PHE A 73 -4.62 4.55 -4.25
C PHE A 73 -3.59 5.30 -5.12
N ASP A 74 -2.38 4.76 -5.25
CA ASP A 74 -1.32 5.37 -6.06
C ASP A 74 -1.69 5.47 -7.55
N ASP A 75 -2.32 4.43 -8.11
CA ASP A 75 -2.84 4.43 -9.48
C ASP A 75 -3.92 5.51 -9.68
N ASP A 76 -4.79 5.69 -8.69
CA ASP A 76 -5.80 6.75 -8.68
C ASP A 76 -5.15 8.15 -8.62
N VAL A 77 -4.16 8.36 -7.74
CA VAL A 77 -3.37 9.60 -7.69
C VAL A 77 -2.72 9.91 -9.03
N LEU A 78 -2.11 8.91 -9.67
CA LEU A 78 -1.50 9.07 -10.99
C LEU A 78 -2.52 9.43 -12.07
N ARG A 79 -3.71 8.82 -12.03
CA ARG A 79 -4.81 9.11 -12.96
C ARG A 79 -5.26 10.57 -12.87
N TRP A 80 -5.28 11.13 -11.68
CA TRP A 80 -5.76 12.50 -11.43
C TRP A 80 -4.66 13.54 -11.26
N LYS A 81 -3.39 13.20 -11.52
CA LYS A 81 -2.24 14.09 -11.28
C LYS A 81 -2.28 15.48 -11.95
N ASN A 82 -3.10 15.64 -12.98
CA ASN A 82 -3.28 16.89 -13.74
C ASN A 82 -4.56 17.66 -13.35
N THR A 83 -5.32 17.20 -12.34
CA THR A 83 -6.51 17.91 -11.87
C THR A 83 -6.15 18.80 -10.66
N PRO A 84 -6.46 20.11 -10.72
CA PRO A 84 -6.07 21.05 -9.66
C PRO A 84 -6.80 20.85 -8.33
N TYR A 85 -7.84 20.01 -8.30
CA TYR A 85 -8.72 19.80 -7.14
C TYR A 85 -8.44 18.50 -6.36
N ARG A 86 -7.46 17.68 -6.78
CA ARG A 86 -7.15 16.41 -6.12
C ARG A 86 -5.66 16.28 -5.87
N VAL A 87 -5.17 17.07 -4.91
CA VAL A 87 -3.85 16.89 -4.34
C VAL A 87 -4.04 16.01 -3.11
N PRO A 88 -3.56 14.75 -3.09
CA PRO A 88 -3.60 13.96 -1.86
C PRO A 88 -2.90 14.77 -0.78
N THR A 89 -3.68 15.19 0.21
CA THR A 89 -3.19 15.98 1.32
C THR A 89 -2.31 15.05 2.16
N THR A 90 -1.00 15.31 2.03
CA THR A 90 0.07 15.00 2.99
C THR A 90 0.18 13.56 3.49
N ILE A 91 1.07 12.82 2.87
CA ILE A 91 1.84 11.78 3.56
C ILE A 91 2.82 12.48 4.51
N ALA A 92 3.08 11.83 5.65
CA ALA A 92 4.17 12.07 6.62
C ALA A 92 3.93 12.96 7.86
N ARG A 93 2.75 12.89 8.49
CA ARG A 93 2.69 13.16 9.95
C ARG A 93 2.01 12.09 10.80
N ASP A 94 1.09 11.30 10.24
CA ASP A 94 0.37 10.28 11.00
C ASP A 94 0.78 8.82 10.67
N ALA A 95 1.58 8.63 9.62
CA ALA A 95 2.05 7.29 9.23
C ALA A 95 3.10 6.77 10.22
N SER A 96 2.92 5.56 10.75
CA SER A 96 3.90 4.93 11.64
C SER A 96 5.17 4.55 10.87
N THR A 97 6.30 4.44 11.58
CA THR A 97 7.58 4.04 10.94
C THR A 97 7.44 2.67 10.26
N VAL A 98 6.67 1.76 10.85
CA VAL A 98 6.43 0.42 10.30
C VAL A 98 5.62 0.50 9.00
N GLU A 99 4.56 1.32 8.98
CA GLU A 99 3.79 1.55 7.75
C GLU A 99 4.70 2.13 6.64
N MET A 100 5.51 3.14 6.95
CA MET A 100 6.37 3.78 5.95
C MET A 100 7.43 2.83 5.37
N MET A 101 8.04 1.98 6.21
CA MET A 101 8.95 0.93 5.74
C MET A 101 8.22 -0.07 4.82
N ALA A 102 7.03 -0.50 5.22
CA ALA A 102 6.19 -1.39 4.41
C ALA A 102 5.80 -0.77 3.06
N LYS A 103 5.34 0.47 3.07
CA LYS A 103 4.91 1.22 1.88
C LYS A 103 6.07 1.43 0.92
N THR A 104 7.25 1.74 1.44
CA THR A 104 8.52 1.83 0.69
C THR A 104 8.83 0.55 -0.06
N GLU A 105 8.68 -0.60 0.59
CA GLU A 105 8.84 -1.90 -0.06
C GLU A 105 7.78 -2.20 -1.11
N ILE A 106 6.53 -1.77 -0.88
CA ILE A 106 5.44 -1.92 -1.85
C ILE A 106 5.72 -1.12 -3.11
N TRP A 107 6.21 0.12 -2.98
CA TRP A 107 6.62 0.95 -4.11
C TRP A 107 7.75 0.32 -4.91
N ALA A 108 8.80 -0.17 -4.23
CA ALA A 108 9.90 -0.87 -4.89
C ALA A 108 9.43 -2.17 -5.58
N LYS A 109 8.56 -2.95 -4.92
CA LYS A 109 7.95 -4.16 -5.51
C LYS A 109 7.12 -3.87 -6.76
N SER A 110 6.39 -2.75 -6.73
CA SER A 110 5.50 -2.34 -7.82
C SER A 110 6.21 -1.57 -8.93
N LYS A 111 7.53 -1.37 -8.82
CA LYS A 111 8.35 -0.59 -9.77
C LYS A 111 7.79 0.82 -9.99
N GLN A 112 7.34 1.47 -8.91
CA GLN A 112 6.94 2.87 -8.98
C GLN A 112 8.11 3.75 -9.43
N SER A 113 7.81 4.89 -10.07
CA SER A 113 8.88 5.77 -10.55
C SER A 113 9.53 6.53 -9.38
N PRO A 114 10.85 6.80 -9.42
CA PRO A 114 11.51 7.62 -8.41
C PRO A 114 10.87 9.00 -8.24
N GLU A 115 10.43 9.62 -9.33
CA GLU A 115 9.77 10.93 -9.30
C GLU A 115 8.44 10.86 -8.57
N PHE A 116 7.64 9.81 -8.81
CA PHE A 116 6.38 9.60 -8.13
C PHE A 116 6.59 9.41 -6.63
N VAL A 117 7.51 8.52 -6.22
CA VAL A 117 7.81 8.27 -4.80
C VAL A 117 8.33 9.53 -4.13
N LYS A 118 9.23 10.27 -4.78
CA LYS A 118 9.75 11.54 -4.27
C LYS A 118 8.64 12.56 -4.02
N LYS A 119 7.66 12.65 -4.93
CA LYS A 119 6.47 13.50 -4.75
C LYS A 119 5.56 13.02 -3.62
N MET A 120 5.32 11.71 -3.53
CA MET A 120 4.50 11.13 -2.46
C MET A 120 5.13 11.34 -1.07
N LEU A 121 6.45 11.45 -0.99
CA LEU A 121 7.15 11.79 0.25
C LEU A 121 7.30 13.30 0.50
N GLY A 122 6.71 14.17 -0.35
CA GLY A 122 6.83 15.63 -0.23
C GLY A 122 8.24 16.18 -0.50
N LEU A 123 9.10 15.38 -1.13
CA LEU A 123 10.51 15.71 -1.36
C LEU A 123 10.76 16.38 -2.72
N ASP A 124 9.76 16.43 -3.61
CA ASP A 124 9.88 16.85 -5.01
C ASP A 124 10.36 18.31 -5.16
N LYS A 125 10.02 19.18 -4.22
CA LYS A 125 10.43 20.59 -4.19
C LYS A 125 11.69 20.86 -3.37
N LEU A 126 12.28 19.82 -2.76
CA LEU A 126 13.47 19.95 -1.90
C LEU A 126 14.75 19.61 -2.66
N SER A 127 15.82 20.32 -2.35
CA SER A 127 17.16 20.11 -2.90
C SER A 127 18.26 20.39 -1.87
N GLY A 128 19.48 19.94 -2.16
CA GLY A 128 20.66 20.19 -1.33
C GLY A 128 20.46 19.77 0.12
N ALA A 129 20.89 20.63 1.05
CA ALA A 129 20.81 20.37 2.49
C ALA A 129 19.37 20.22 3.01
N ALA A 130 18.38 20.86 2.38
CA ALA A 130 16.98 20.75 2.80
C ALA A 130 16.42 19.35 2.52
N LEU A 131 16.78 18.75 1.39
CA LEU A 131 16.40 17.38 1.05
C LEU A 131 17.05 16.37 2.01
N LEU A 132 18.36 16.52 2.26
CA LEU A 132 19.12 15.58 3.09
C LEU A 132 18.70 15.57 4.57
N LYS A 133 18.12 16.68 5.05
CA LYS A 133 17.64 16.83 6.44
C LYS A 133 16.18 16.45 6.62
N HIS A 134 15.44 16.14 5.56
CA HIS A 134 14.03 15.80 5.66
C HIS A 134 13.86 14.40 6.28
N ASP A 135 12.93 14.25 7.23
CA ASP A 135 12.75 12.99 7.98
C ASP A 135 12.41 11.79 7.08
N ASP A 136 11.69 12.04 5.99
CA ASP A 136 11.30 11.00 5.01
C ASP A 136 12.35 10.70 3.94
N TYR A 137 13.46 11.46 3.91
CA TYR A 137 14.51 11.21 2.93
C TYR A 137 15.07 9.79 3.05
N LYS A 138 15.13 9.24 4.27
CA LYS A 138 15.54 7.85 4.54
C LYS A 138 14.68 6.82 3.78
N TYR A 139 13.36 7.01 3.71
CA TYR A 139 12.45 6.11 3.00
C TYR A 139 12.65 6.17 1.49
N TYR A 140 12.98 7.35 0.96
CA TYR A 140 13.35 7.49 -0.45
C TYR A 140 14.66 6.75 -0.76
N GLN A 141 15.65 6.82 0.13
CA GLN A 141 16.91 6.08 -0.03
C GLN A 141 16.67 4.56 0.01
N ASP A 142 15.85 4.08 0.95
CA ASP A 142 15.48 2.68 1.06
C ASP A 142 14.75 2.19 -0.20
N PHE A 143 13.81 2.98 -0.72
CA PHE A 143 13.12 2.71 -1.99
C PHE A 143 14.10 2.50 -3.14
N LEU A 144 15.06 3.42 -3.33
CA LEU A 144 16.05 3.33 -4.40
C LEU A 144 16.93 2.08 -4.25
N MET A 145 17.38 1.79 -3.02
CA MET A 145 18.20 0.61 -2.73
C MET A 145 17.45 -0.69 -3.06
N LEU A 146 16.19 -0.80 -2.64
CA LEU A 146 15.36 -1.97 -2.88
C LEU A 146 14.99 -2.16 -4.35
N SER A 147 14.85 -1.07 -5.09
CA SER A 147 14.54 -1.09 -6.53
C SER A 147 15.75 -1.60 -7.33
N ASN A 148 16.96 -1.11 -7.03
CA ASN A 148 18.18 -1.50 -7.72
C ASN A 148 18.55 -2.99 -7.50
N ARG A 149 18.30 -3.54 -6.31
CA ARG A 149 18.58 -4.96 -5.99
C ARG A 149 17.75 -5.96 -6.80
N ARG A 150 16.68 -5.52 -7.47
CA ARG A 150 15.78 -6.39 -8.24
C ARG A 150 16.07 -6.40 -9.73
N GLU A 151 16.99 -5.55 -10.19
CA GLU A 151 17.44 -5.48 -11.59
C GLU A 151 18.78 -6.22 -11.80
N ALA A 152 19.41 -6.68 -10.72
CA ALA A 152 20.63 -7.50 -10.70
C ALA A 152 20.29 -8.99 -10.55
#